data_AF-A0A967MWG7-F1
#
_entry.id   AF-A0A967MWG7-F1
#
_cell.length_a   1.000
_cell.length_b   1.000
_cell.length_c   1.000
_cell.angle_alpha   90.00
_cell.angle_beta   90.00
_cell.angle_gamma   90.00
#
_symmetry.space_group_name_H-M   'P 1'
#
loop_
_entity.id
_entity.type
_entity.pdbx_description
1 polymer ?
#
loop_
_entity_poly.entity_id
_entity_poly.type
_entity_poly.pdbx_seq_one_letter_code
_entity_poly.pdbx_strand_id
1 'polypeptide(L)'
;MNFQHTDDPIEAAETALFFRRLVRGVVARHGMEATFMAKPYADHPGSGMHVHASVLDESGRNIFTPEGDEIAPALGHAVAGVLETMRDLHAIFAP
;
A
#
# COMPACT_ATOMS: atom_id res chain seq x y z
N MET A 1 2.99 -10.20 6.34
CA MET A 1 2.72 -11.08 5.18
C MET A 1 2.63 -10.17 3.98
N ASN A 2 3.33 -10.48 2.90
CA ASN A 2 3.36 -9.66 1.69
C ASN A 2 2.61 -10.38 0.57
N PHE A 3 1.98 -9.61 -0.31
CA PHE A 3 1.26 -10.11 -1.48
C PHE A 3 2.05 -9.79 -2.75
N GLN A 4 1.77 -10.53 -3.82
CA GLN A 4 2.31 -10.21 -5.14
C GLN A 4 1.61 -8.98 -5.71
N HIS A 5 2.31 -8.23 -6.56
CA HIS A 5 1.71 -7.13 -7.31
C HIS A 5 0.75 -7.68 -8.38
N THR A 6 -0.27 -6.89 -8.70
CA THR A 6 -1.22 -7.12 -9.80
C THR A 6 -1.34 -5.82 -10.61
N ASP A 7 -1.67 -5.93 -11.89
CA ASP A 7 -2.00 -4.79 -12.75
C ASP A 7 -3.46 -4.32 -12.58
N ASP A 8 -4.26 -5.02 -11.78
CA ASP A 8 -5.59 -4.60 -11.35
C ASP A 8 -5.58 -3.98 -9.93
N PRO A 9 -5.72 -2.64 -9.80
CA PRO A 9 -5.71 -1.99 -8.49
C PRO A 9 -6.94 -2.35 -7.62
N ILE A 10 -8.05 -2.78 -8.21
CA ILE A 10 -9.23 -3.23 -7.47
C ILE A 10 -8.94 -4.60 -6.83
N GLU A 11 -8.35 -5.53 -7.58
CA GLU A 11 -7.94 -6.83 -7.06
C GLU A 11 -6.94 -6.68 -5.88
N ALA A 12 -5.98 -5.75 -6.01
CA ALA A 12 -5.06 -5.43 -4.92
C ALA A 12 -5.79 -4.93 -3.65
N ALA A 13 -6.77 -4.04 -3.81
CA ALA A 13 -7.57 -3.52 -2.70
C ALA A 13 -8.45 -4.61 -2.05
N GLU A 14 -9.08 -5.46 -2.86
CA GLU A 14 -9.87 -6.59 -2.39
C GLU A 14 -9.02 -7.59 -1.61
N THR A 15 -7.81 -7.88 -2.09
CA THR A 15 -6.85 -8.75 -1.41
C THR A 15 -6.51 -8.23 -0.01
N ALA A 16 -6.24 -6.93 0.11
CA ALA A 16 -5.96 -6.30 1.40
C ALA A 16 -7.17 -6.38 2.36
N LEU A 17 -8.38 -6.16 1.85
CA LEU A 17 -9.62 -6.25 2.62
C LEU A 17 -9.89 -7.69 3.10
N PHE A 18 -9.73 -8.68 2.22
CA PHE A 18 -9.89 -10.08 2.56
C PHE A 18 -8.83 -10.55 3.54
N PHE A 19 -7.58 -10.14 3.39
CA PHE A 19 -6.53 -10.46 4.34
C PHE A 19 -6.89 -10.01 5.75
N ARG A 20 -7.31 -8.75 5.93
CA ARG A 20 -7.72 -8.22 7.23
C ARG A 20 -8.86 -9.04 7.85
N ARG A 21 -9.86 -9.41 7.05
CA ARG A 21 -11.01 -10.23 7.50
C ARG A 21 -10.59 -11.65 7.86
N LEU A 22 -9.76 -12.26 7.03
CA LEU A 22 -9.28 -13.64 7.19
C LEU A 22 -8.43 -13.75 8.46
N VAL A 23 -7.49 -12.83 8.68
CA VAL A 23 -6.67 -12.80 9.90
C VAL A 23 -7.57 -12.77 11.14
N ARG A 24 -8.54 -11.85 11.20
CA ARG A 24 -9.49 -11.76 12.32
C ARG A 24 -10.30 -13.05 12.50
N GLY A 25 -10.75 -13.66 11.41
CA GLY A 25 -11.51 -14.92 11.46
C GLY A 25 -10.68 -16.11 11.95
N VAL A 26 -9.41 -16.20 11.55
CA VAL A 26 -8.50 -17.27 11.96
C VAL A 26 -8.14 -17.12 13.44
N VAL A 27 -7.66 -15.95 13.88
CA VAL A 27 -7.22 -15.75 15.27
C VAL A 27 -8.37 -15.95 16.28
N ALA A 28 -9.60 -15.56 15.92
CA ALA A 28 -10.77 -15.79 16.76
C ALA A 28 -11.02 -17.28 17.06
N ARG A 29 -10.78 -18.17 16.08
CA ARG A 29 -10.89 -19.63 16.27
C ARG A 29 -9.83 -20.20 17.20
N HIS A 30 -8.75 -19.46 17.42
CA HIS A 30 -7.68 -19.82 18.34
C HIS A 30 -7.76 -19.08 19.69
N GLY A 31 -8.88 -18.39 19.98
CA GLY A 31 -9.05 -17.63 21.23
C GLY A 31 -8.11 -16.42 21.34
N MET A 32 -7.65 -15.90 20.20
CA MET A 32 -6.75 -14.75 20.11
C MET A 32 -7.44 -13.56 19.42
N GLU A 33 -6.84 -12.38 19.54
CA GLU A 33 -7.26 -11.17 18.84
C GLU A 33 -6.12 -10.61 17.98
N ALA A 34 -6.48 -10.03 16.83
CA ALA A 34 -5.57 -9.29 15.97
C ALA A 34 -6.12 -7.88 15.69
N THR A 35 -5.29 -6.87 15.92
CA THR A 35 -5.60 -5.48 15.62
C THR A 35 -4.75 -4.96 14.45
N PHE A 36 -5.36 -4.08 13.66
CA PHE A 36 -4.72 -3.32 12.59
C PHE A 36 -4.77 -1.82 12.90
N MET A 37 -4.96 -1.47 14.18
CA MET A 37 -4.88 -0.09 14.64
C MET A 37 -3.47 0.46 14.38
N ALA A 38 -3.38 1.72 13.94
CA ALA A 38 -2.10 2.33 13.62
C ALA A 38 -1.13 2.35 14.81
N LYS A 39 -1.62 2.51 16.04
CA LYS A 39 -0.82 2.56 17.26
C LYS A 39 -1.58 1.96 18.45
N PRO A 40 -1.60 0.62 18.60
CA PRO A 40 -2.36 -0.03 19.66
C PRO A 40 -1.70 0.14 21.05
N TYR A 41 -0.38 0.28 21.10
CA TYR A 41 0.39 0.46 22.34
C TYR A 41 1.35 1.63 22.19
N ALA A 42 1.39 2.51 23.20
CA ALA A 42 2.15 3.77 23.13
C ALA A 42 3.66 3.52 23.00
N ASP A 43 4.16 2.51 23.70
CA ASP A 43 5.56 2.11 23.84
C ASP A 43 6.06 1.14 22.76
N HIS A 44 5.18 0.63 21.90
CA HIS A 44 5.55 -0.29 20.81
C HIS A 44 5.47 0.37 19.43
N PRO A 45 6.23 -0.08 18.43
CA PRO A 45 6.06 0.37 17.05
C PRO A 45 4.61 0.25 16.56
N GLY A 46 4.19 1.18 15.71
CA GLY A 46 2.85 1.18 15.12
C GLY A 46 2.69 0.16 13.99
N SER A 47 1.45 -0.01 13.53
CA SER A 47 1.12 -0.79 12.34
C SER A 47 0.94 0.16 11.15
N GLY A 48 1.78 0.00 10.12
CA GLY A 48 1.64 0.71 8.85
C GLY A 48 0.95 -0.14 7.78
N MET A 49 0.50 0.54 6.72
CA MET A 49 0.05 -0.09 5.47
C MET A 49 0.84 0.55 4.33
N HIS A 50 1.96 -0.06 3.94
CA HIS A 50 2.75 0.43 2.82
C HIS A 50 2.17 -0.10 1.51
N VAL A 51 1.98 0.78 0.54
CA VAL A 51 1.51 0.44 -0.80
C VAL A 51 2.65 0.66 -1.78
N HIS A 52 2.94 -0.36 -2.57
CA HIS A 52 3.88 -0.29 -3.68
C HIS A 52 3.07 -0.07 -4.95
N ALA A 53 3.39 0.96 -5.72
CA ALA A 53 2.63 1.34 -6.91
C ALA A 53 3.53 1.48 -8.13
N SER A 54 3.01 1.05 -9.28
CA SER A 54 3.57 1.26 -10.61
C SER A 54 2.47 1.78 -11.54
N VAL A 55 2.87 2.35 -12.67
CA VAL A 55 1.93 2.74 -13.73
C VAL A 55 2.38 2.06 -15.01
N LEU A 56 1.46 1.34 -15.65
CA LEU A 56 1.71 0.66 -16.92
C LEU A 56 1.12 1.50 -18.06
N ASP A 57 1.82 1.57 -19.18
CA ASP A 57 1.27 2.11 -20.43
C ASP A 57 0.34 1.10 -21.13
N GLU A 58 -0.26 1.50 -22.25
CA GLU A 58 -1.16 0.64 -23.04
C GLU A 58 -0.50 -0.64 -23.58
N SER A 59 0.84 -0.68 -23.63
CA SER A 59 1.62 -1.85 -24.02
C SER A 59 2.05 -2.72 -22.84
N GLY A 60 1.62 -2.37 -21.62
CA GLY A 60 1.97 -3.08 -20.38
C GLY A 60 3.35 -2.74 -19.83
N ARG A 61 4.04 -1.71 -20.36
CA ARG A 61 5.37 -1.32 -19.87
C ARG A 61 5.24 -0.39 -18.68
N ASN A 62 6.01 -0.64 -17.63
CA ASN A 62 6.05 0.23 -16.47
C ASN A 62 6.79 1.55 -16.78
N ILE A 63 6.06 2.66 -16.81
CA ILE A 63 6.60 3.99 -17.14
C ILE A 63 7.50 4.56 -16.04
N PHE A 64 7.53 3.94 -14.85
CA PHE A 64 8.48 4.28 -13.79
C PHE A 64 9.81 3.55 -13.93
N THR A 65 9.95 2.66 -14.92
CA THR A 65 11.22 1.99 -15.20
C THR A 65 12.22 3.00 -15.78
N PRO A 66 13.42 3.14 -15.18
CA PRO A 66 14.44 4.04 -15.70
C PRO A 66 14.99 3.55 -17.05
N GLU A 67 15.39 4.50 -17.90
CA GLU A 67 16.22 4.23 -19.07
C GLU A 67 17.69 4.48 -18.69
N GLY A 68 18.41 3.42 -18.33
CA GLY A 68 19.78 3.52 -17.82
C GLY A 68 19.86 3.76 -16.31
N ASP A 69 20.83 4.56 -15.88
CA ASP A 69 21.11 4.81 -14.44
C ASP A 69 20.32 5.99 -13.87
N GLU A 70 19.57 6.73 -14.70
CA GLU A 70 18.80 7.89 -14.28
C GLU A 70 17.37 7.54 -13.88
N ILE A 71 16.79 8.26 -12.91
CA ILE A 71 15.40 8.08 -12.51
C ILE A 71 14.46 8.39 -13.68
N ALA A 72 13.46 7.54 -13.93
CA ALA A 72 12.43 7.81 -14.92
C ALA A 72 11.71 9.15 -14.62
N PRO A 73 11.62 10.10 -15.59
CA PRO A 73 10.95 11.38 -15.35
C PRO A 73 9.51 11.23 -14.82
N ALA A 74 8.77 10.23 -15.32
CA ALA A 74 7.42 9.93 -14.86
C ALA A 74 7.36 9.54 -13.37
N LEU A 75 8.35 8.80 -12.87
CA LEU A 75 8.46 8.48 -11.45
C LEU A 75 8.73 9.75 -10.63
N GLY A 76 9.63 10.62 -11.11
CA GLY A 76 9.90 11.91 -10.48
C GLY A 76 8.65 12.78 -10.36
N HIS A 77 7.86 12.89 -11.43
CA HIS A 77 6.59 13.62 -11.43
C HIS A 77 5.56 13.01 -10.48
N ALA A 78 5.43 11.67 -10.46
CA ALA A 78 4.50 10.99 -9.57
C ALA A 78 4.85 11.23 -8.09
N VAL A 79 6.13 11.10 -7.73
CA VAL A 79 6.61 11.38 -6.37
C VAL A 79 6.37 12.85 -5.98
N ALA A 80 6.69 13.80 -6.88
CA ALA A 80 6.44 15.22 -6.63
C ALA A 80 4.94 15.51 -6.39
N GLY A 81 4.04 14.91 -7.17
CA GLY A 81 2.59 15.05 -6.98
C GLY A 81 2.10 14.48 -5.65
N VAL A 82 2.63 13.33 -5.23
CA VAL A 82 2.31 12.75 -3.90
C VAL A 82 2.79 13.66 -2.78
N LEU A 83 4.00 14.21 -2.87
CA LEU A 83 4.54 15.11 -1.86
C LEU A 83 3.73 16.42 -1.76
N GLU A 84 3.37 17.01 -2.90
CA GLU A 84 2.56 18.23 -2.95
C GLU A 84 1.16 18.03 -2.32
N THR A 85 0.55 16.86 -2.57
CA THR A 85 -0.81 16.54 -2.08
C THR A 85 -0.82 15.83 -0.72
N MET A 86 0.34 15.54 -0.14
CA MET A 86 0.47 14.66 1.03
C MET A 86 -0.33 15.15 2.24
N ARG A 87 -0.41 16.46 2.42
CA ARG A 87 -1.16 17.07 3.54
C ARG A 87 -2.64 16.70 3.50
N ASP A 88 -3.24 16.75 2.30
CA ASP A 88 -4.66 16.45 2.12
C ASP A 88 -4.88 14.93 2.12
N LEU A 89 -3.98 14.18 1.49
CA LEU A 89 -4.02 12.72 1.44
C LEU A 89 -3.89 12.07 2.82
N HIS A 90 -3.28 12.75 3.80
CA HIS A 90 -3.20 12.25 5.18
C HIS A 90 -4.57 11.96 5.78
N ALA A 91 -5.60 12.75 5.46
CA ALA A 91 -6.96 12.53 5.95
C ALA A 91 -7.58 11.22 5.40
N ILE A 92 -7.07 10.69 4.29
CA ILE A 92 -7.56 9.48 3.64
C ILE A 92 -6.70 8.27 4.05
N PHE A 93 -5.38 8.42 4.10
CA PHE A 93 -4.45 7.31 4.35
C PHE A 93 -4.05 7.12 5.82
N ALA A 94 -4.27 8.12 6.67
CA ALA A 94 -4.13 8.01 8.13
C ALA A 94 -5.38 8.54 8.86
N PRO A 95 -6.57 7.95 8.60
CA PRO A 95 -7.82 8.35 9.23
C PRO A 95 -7.94 7.88 10.69
#